data_AF-A0A820Q8Y8-F1
#
_entry.id   AF-A0A820Q8Y8-F1
#
_cell.length_a   1.000
_cell.length_b   1.000
_cell.length_c   1.000
_cell.angle_alpha   90.00
_cell.angle_beta   90.00
_cell.angle_gamma   90.00
#
_symmetry.space_group_name_H-M   'P 1'
#
loop_
_entity.id
_entity.type
_entity.pdbx_description
1 polymer ?
#
loop_
_entity_poly.entity_id
_entity_poly.type
_entity_poly.pdbx_seq_one_letter_code
_entity_poly.pdbx_strand_id
1 'polypeptide(L)' 'LQLRVLPANHPDVAGTYNNLGGVFNELGQYEQALLYHLEAFAIATATLPNEHSDIKLYQHNIMETKRKLSQS' A
#
# COMPACT_ATOMS: atom_id res chain seq x y z
N LEU A 1 16.56 1.14 23.67
CA LEU A 1 15.99 1.15 22.29
C LEU A 1 15.63 2.59 21.96
N GLN A 2 16.17 3.14 20.87
CA GLN A 2 15.84 4.50 20.42
C GLN A 2 14.84 4.37 19.27
N LEU A 3 13.60 4.84 19.48
CA LEU A 3 12.59 4.90 18.43
C LEU A 3 12.98 6.04 17.47
N ARG A 4 13.32 5.71 16.22
CA ARG A 4 13.46 6.72 15.16
C ARG A 4 12.08 7.04 14.62
N VAL A 5 11.72 8.32 14.65
CA VAL A 5 10.52 8.81 13.97
C VAL A 5 10.86 8.91 12.49
N LEU A 6 10.20 8.10 11.67
CA LEU A 6 10.35 8.16 10.23
C LEU A 6 9.48 9.29 9.68
N PRO A 7 9.97 10.07 8.69
CA PRO A 7 9.13 10.99 7.93
C PRO A 7 7.94 10.27 7.30
N ALA A 8 6.81 10.95 7.14
CA ALA A 8 5.57 10.37 6.59
C ALA A 8 5.75 9.78 5.18
N ASN A 9 6.74 10.26 4.43
CA ASN A 9 7.06 9.76 3.09
C ASN A 9 8.12 8.64 3.08
N HIS A 10 8.56 8.12 4.23
CA HIS A 10 9.59 7.08 4.24
C HIS A 10 9.08 5.77 3.62
N PRO A 11 9.88 5.02 2.85
CA PRO A 11 9.48 3.74 2.25
C PRO A 11 8.87 2.72 3.25
N ASP A 12 9.40 2.62 4.47
CA ASP A 12 8.82 1.75 5.50
C ASP A 12 7.38 2.15 5.89
N VAL A 13 7.02 3.43 5.78
CA VAL A 13 5.65 3.90 5.97
C VAL A 13 4.75 3.40 4.84
N ALA A 14 5.24 3.38 3.60
CA ALA A 14 4.53 2.76 2.47
C ALA A 14 4.24 1.27 2.72
N GLY A 15 5.24 0.53 3.23
CA GLY A 15 5.06 -0.88 3.61
C GLY A 15 3.95 -1.08 4.64
N THR A 16 3.86 -0.19 5.62
CA THR A 16 2.80 -0.22 6.65
C THR A 16 1.42 -0.01 6.04
N TYR A 17 1.27 0.99 5.16
CA TYR A 17 0.02 1.23 4.45
C TYR A 17 -0.38 0.04 3.56
N ASN A 18 0.59 -0.57 2.86
CA ASN A 18 0.30 -1.76 2.06
C ASN A 18 -0.21 -2.93 2.91
N ASN A 19 0.36 -3.14 4.09
CA ASN A 19 -0.09 -4.19 5.00
C ASN A 19 -1.49 -3.91 5.54
N LEU A 20 -1.82 -2.66 5.86
CA LEU A 20 -3.19 -2.27 6.20
C LEU A 20 -4.15 -2.58 5.04
N GLY A 21 -3.77 -2.24 3.81
CA GLY A 21 -4.54 -2.60 2.61
C GLY A 21 -4.83 -4.11 2.54
N GLY A 22 -3.82 -4.94 2.80
CA GLY A 22 -3.96 -6.39 2.88
C GLY A 22 -4.95 -6.85 3.95
N VAL A 23 -4.85 -6.32 5.17
CA VAL A 23 -5.78 -6.64 6.27
C VAL A 23 -7.23 -6.30 5.89
N PHE A 24 -7.47 -5.10 5.35
CA PHE A 24 -8.81 -4.71 4.91
C PHE A 24 -9.32 -5.56 3.73
N ASN A 25 -8.42 -6.01 2.85
CA ASN A 25 -8.76 -6.92 1.77
C ASN A 25 -9.22 -8.28 2.29
N GLU A 26 -8.53 -8.84 3.29
CA GLU A 26 -8.92 -10.08 3.96
C GLU A 26 -10.26 -9.96 4.71
N LEU A 27 -10.59 -8.77 5.22
CA LEU A 27 -11.87 -8.47 5.85
C LEU A 27 -13.01 -8.23 4.84
N GLY A 28 -12.75 -8.27 3.54
CA GLY A 28 -13.73 -7.95 2.49
C GLY A 28 -14.09 -6.46 2.39
N GLN A 29 -13.36 -5.60 3.11
CA GLN A 29 -13.54 -4.14 3.13
C GLN A 29 -12.73 -3.49 2.00
N TYR A 30 -13.14 -3.77 0.77
CA TYR A 30 -12.31 -3.49 -0.42
C TYR A 30 -12.11 -1.98 -0.71
N GLU A 31 -13.03 -1.12 -0.29
CA GLU A 31 -12.87 0.34 -0.43
C GLU A 31 -11.73 0.87 0.46
N GLN A 32 -11.71 0.47 1.73
CA GLN A 32 -10.63 0.80 2.67
C GLN A 32 -9.30 0.17 2.22
N ALA A 33 -9.34 -1.08 1.76
CA ALA A 33 -8.16 -1.76 1.23
C ALA A 33 -7.55 -0.98 0.05
N LEU A 34 -8.39 -0.51 -0.88
CA LEU A 34 -7.94 0.24 -2.05
C LEU A 34 -7.33 1.58 -1.65
N LEU A 35 -7.94 2.30 -0.69
CA LEU A 35 -7.40 3.55 -0.17
C LEU A 35 -5.98 3.34 0.36
N TYR A 36 -5.76 2.34 1.22
CA TYR A 36 -4.46 2.12 1.84
C TYR A 36 -3.38 1.63 0.84
N HIS A 37 -3.75 0.80 -0.14
CA HIS A 37 -2.80 0.42 -1.19
C HIS A 37 -2.43 1.61 -2.09
N LEU A 38 -3.34 2.55 -2.35
CA LEU A 38 -3.05 3.77 -3.12
C LEU A 38 -2.12 4.72 -2.35
N GLU A 39 -2.32 4.90 -1.04
CA GLU A 39 -1.42 5.67 -0.19
C GLU A 39 0.00 5.07 -0.16
N ALA A 40 0.11 3.74 -0.02
CA ALA A 40 1.39 3.05 -0.11
C ALA A 40 2.10 3.31 -1.46
N PHE A 41 1.35 3.23 -2.55
CA PHE A 41 1.86 3.49 -3.89
C PHE A 41 2.31 4.95 -4.07
N ALA A 42 1.56 5.92 -3.55
CA ALA A 42 1.90 7.33 -3.63
C ALA A 42 3.21 7.64 -2.86
N ILE A 43 3.38 7.09 -1.66
CA ILE A 43 4.60 7.28 -0.86
C ILE A 43 5.80 6.63 -1.56
N ALA A 44 5.65 5.41 -2.06
CA ALA A 44 6.73 4.68 -2.73
C ALA A 44 7.18 5.36 -4.02
N THR A 45 6.26 5.83 -4.86
CA THR A 45 6.61 6.54 -6.11
C THR A 45 7.23 7.92 -5.86
N ALA A 46 6.95 8.55 -4.71
CA ALA A 46 7.59 9.80 -4.31
C ALA A 46 9.02 9.62 -3.78
N THR A 47 9.43 8.42 -3.38
CA THR A 47 10.70 8.20 -2.65
C THR A 47 11.62 7.15 -3.24
N LEU A 48 11.11 6.24 -4.06
CA LEU A 48 11.86 5.15 -4.66
C LEU A 48 11.98 5.33 -6.18
N PRO A 49 13.06 4.82 -6.81
CA PRO A 49 13.13 4.73 -8.26
C PRO A 49 11.99 3.86 -8.82
N ASN A 50 11.47 4.21 -10.01
CA ASN A 50 10.32 3.55 -10.64
C ASN A 50 10.46 2.03 -10.83
N GLU A 51 11.67 1.49 -10.85
CA GLU A 51 11.91 0.05 -11.02
C GLU A 51 11.94 -0.75 -9.70
N HIS A 52 11.75 -0.09 -8.56
CA HIS A 52 11.76 -0.75 -7.25
C HIS A 52 10.65 -1.81 -7.13
N SER A 53 10.97 -2.96 -6.53
CA SER A 53 10.05 -4.09 -6.39
C SER A 53 8.75 -3.73 -5.66
N ASP A 54 8.84 -2.86 -4.67
CA ASP A 54 7.69 -2.45 -3.85
C ASP A 54 6.61 -1.76 -4.68
N ILE A 55 7.00 -0.94 -5.68
CA ILE A 55 6.07 -0.27 -6.58
C ILE A 55 5.26 -1.31 -7.37
N LYS A 56 5.92 -2.36 -7.87
CA LYS A 56 5.25 -3.46 -8.60
C LYS A 56 4.31 -4.26 -7.69
N LEU A 57 4.74 -4.53 -6.47
CA LEU A 57 3.91 -5.22 -5.46
C LEU A 57 2.64 -4.42 -5.16
N TYR A 58 2.76 -3.11 -4.94
CA TYR A 58 1.61 -2.28 -4.62
C TYR A 58 0.66 -2.16 -5.81
N GLN A 59 1.17 -2.05 -7.03
CA GLN A 59 0.34 -2.11 -8.24
C GLN A 59 -0.44 -3.43 -8.34
N HIS A 60 0.21 -4.56 -8.07
CA HIS A 60 -0.46 -5.86 -8.06
C HIS A 60 -1.62 -5.88 -7.05
N ASN A 61 -1.37 -5.45 -5.82
CA ASN A 61 -2.38 -5.44 -4.76
C ASN A 61 -3.55 -4.48 -5.07
N ILE A 62 -3.27 -3.33 -5.68
CA ILE A 62 -4.29 -2.39 -6.17
C ILE A 62 -5.18 -3.07 -7.22
N MET A 63 -4.58 -3.74 -8.20
CA MET A 63 -5.32 -4.43 -9.27
C MET A 63 -6.21 -5.55 -8.72
N GLU A 64 -5.67 -6.36 -7.81
CA GLU A 64 -6.45 -7.42 -7.17
C GLU A 64 -7.61 -6.86 -6.35
N THR A 65 -7.36 -5.83 -5.54
CA THR A 65 -8.38 -5.17 -4.72
C THR A 65 -9.49 -4.58 -5.57
N LYS A 66 -9.15 -3.89 -6.67
CA LYS A 66 -10.16 -3.35 -7.62
C LYS A 66 -11.01 -4.46 -8.24
N ARG A 67 -10.39 -5.60 -8.58
CA ARG A 67 -11.12 -6.75 -9.11
C ARG A 67 -12.13 -7.28 -8.09
N LYS A 68 -11.74 -7.43 -6.82
CA LYS A 68 -12.64 -7.87 -5.75
C LYS A 68 -13.75 -6.85 -5.47
N LEU A 69 -13.43 -5.56 -5.44
CA LEU A 69 -14.40 -4.46 -5.27
C LEU A 69 -15.46 -4.45 -6.39
N SER A 70 -15.05 -4.76 -7.64
CA SER A 70 -16.01 -4.82 -8.76
C SER A 70 -16.93 -6.04 -8.72
N GLN A 71 -16.63 -7.03 -7.87
CA GLN A 71 -17.36 -8.29 -7.74
C GLN A 71 -18.21 -8.38 -6.46
N SER A 72 -18.07 -7.41 -5.55
CA SER A 72 -18.88 -7.26 -4.33
C SER A 72 -20.06 -6.34 -4.56
#